data_AF-A0A2H1VLP7-F1
#
_entry.id   AF-A0A2H1VLP7-F1
#
_cell.length_a   1.000
_cell.length_b   1.000
_cell.length_c   1.000
_cell.angle_alpha   90.00
_cell.angle_beta   90.00
_cell.angle_gamma   90.00
#
_symmetry.space_group_name_H-M   'P 1'
#
loop_
_entity.id
_entity.type
_entity.pdbx_description
1 polymer ?
#
loop_
_entity_poly.entity_id
_entity_poly.type
_entity_poly.pdbx_seq_one_letter_code
_entity_poly.pdbx_strand_id
1 'polypeptide(L)' 'TEGEFKLLEPERVASLWGARKHKPAMNYEKLSRALRYYYDGDMIAKVSGKR' A
#
# COMPACT_ATOMS: atom_id res chain seq x y z
N THR A 1 -7.80 16.48 -3.68
CA THR A 1 -7.02 16.46 -2.42
C THR A 1 -7.70 15.65 -1.34
N GLU A 2 -9.03 15.61 -1.25
CA GLU A 2 -9.69 14.64 -0.36
C GLU A 2 -9.38 13.21 -0.82
N GLY A 3 -8.91 12.38 0.12
CA GLY A 3 -8.57 10.97 -0.12
C GLY A 3 -7.16 10.69 -0.68
N GLU A 4 -6.38 11.70 -1.09
CA GLU A 4 -4.98 11.50 -1.47
C GLU A 4 -4.10 11.32 -0.22
N PHE A 5 -3.23 10.31 -0.24
CA PHE A 5 -2.23 10.11 0.81
C PHE A 5 -0.90 9.65 0.22
N LYS A 6 0.17 9.77 1.02
CA LYS A 6 1.51 9.28 0.68
C LYS A 6 2.03 8.41 1.81
N LEU A 7 2.64 7.28 1.47
CA LEU A 7 3.41 6.49 2.43
C LEU A 7 4.78 7.15 2.61
N LEU A 8 4.99 7.80 3.76
CA LEU A 8 6.28 8.40 4.09
C LEU A 8 7.34 7.34 4.37
N GLU A 9 6.95 6.24 5.02
CA GLU A 9 7.81 5.10 5.34
C GLU A 9 7.18 3.78 4.84
N PRO A 10 7.32 3.46 3.53
CA PRO A 10 6.63 2.31 2.92
C PRO A 10 6.95 0.96 3.57
N GLU A 11 8.21 0.74 3.96
CA GLU A 11 8.63 -0.50 4.62
C GLU A 11 8.04 -0.65 6.02
N ARG A 12 7.95 0.46 6.78
CA ARG A 12 7.33 0.46 8.10
C ARG A 12 5.85 0.12 8.01
N VAL A 13 5.15 0.71 7.04
CA VAL A 13 3.73 0.42 6.77
C VAL A 13 3.52 -1.04 6.39
N ALA A 14 4.38 -1.60 5.55
CA ALA A 14 4.32 -3.01 5.18
C ALA A 14 4.57 -3.95 6.38
N SER A 15 5.53 -3.61 7.24
CA SER A 15 5.81 -4.34 8.48
C SER A 15 4.60 -4.33 9.42
N LEU A 16 3.98 -3.16 9.65
CA LEU A 16 2.79 -3.02 10.48
C LEU A 16 1.59 -3.80 9.90
N TRP A 17 1.41 -3.77 8.58
CA TRP A 17 0.40 -4.58 7.90
C TRP A 17 0.65 -6.08 8.07
N GLY A 18 1.91 -6.51 7.93
CA GLY A 18 2.34 -7.89 8.17
C GLY A 18 2.04 -8.36 9.59
N ALA A 19 2.40 -7.56 10.60
CA ALA A 19 2.09 -7.82 12.00
C ALA A 19 0.58 -7.95 12.23
N ARG A 20 -0.23 -7.03 11.68
CA ARG A 20 -1.70 -7.04 11.80
C ARG A 20 -2.35 -8.29 11.20
N LYS A 21 -1.81 -8.80 10.08
CA LYS A 21 -2.39 -9.95 9.35
C LYS A 21 -1.69 -11.28 9.67
N HIS A 22 -0.80 -11.31 10.67
CA HIS A 22 0.05 -12.48 11.00
C HIS A 22 0.84 -13.00 9.80
N LYS A 23 1.40 -12.10 8.99
CA LYS A 23 2.28 -12.38 7.84
C LYS A 23 3.65 -11.74 8.07
N PRO A 24 4.57 -12.39 8.82
CA PRO A 24 5.84 -11.80 9.22
C PRO A 24 6.79 -11.51 8.04
N ALA A 25 6.64 -12.21 6.91
CA ALA A 25 7.42 -12.00 5.68
C ALA A 25 6.83 -10.93 4.74
N MET A 26 5.94 -10.05 5.24
CA MET A 26 5.40 -8.92 4.47
C MET A 26 6.48 -7.85 4.27
N ASN A 27 6.55 -7.30 3.05
CA ASN A 27 7.43 -6.20 2.68
C ASN A 27 6.69 -5.24 1.73
N TYR A 28 7.29 -4.09 1.40
CA TYR A 28 6.60 -3.11 0.57
C TYR A 28 6.32 -3.60 -0.86
N GLU A 29 7.17 -4.45 -1.44
CA GLU A 29 6.94 -5.02 -2.77
C GLU A 29 5.62 -5.83 -2.82
N LYS A 30 5.41 -6.71 -1.83
CA LYS A 30 4.19 -7.52 -1.72
C LYS A 30 2.96 -6.66 -1.39
N LEU A 31 3.10 -5.72 -0.46
CA LEU A 31 2.03 -4.78 -0.11
C LEU A 31 1.61 -3.94 -1.32
N SER A 32 2.57 -3.34 -2.01
CA SER A 32 2.32 -2.52 -3.19
C SER A 32 1.67 -3.33 -4.31
N ARG A 33 2.03 -4.61 -4.47
CA ARG A 33 1.36 -5.52 -5.41
C ARG A 33 -0.09 -5.77 -5.04
N ALA A 34 -0.39 -5.89 -3.75
CA ALA A 34 -1.76 -6.05 -3.24
C ALA A 34 -2.59 -4.79 -3.53
N LEU A 35 -2.04 -3.60 -3.27
CA LEU A 35 -2.72 -2.32 -3.55
C LEU A 35 -3.09 -2.17 -5.03
N ARG A 36 -2.21 -2.64 -5.95
CA ARG A 36 -2.48 -2.60 -7.40
C ARG A 36 -3.73 -3.39 -7.82
N TYR A 37 -4.13 -4.43 -7.08
CA TYR A 37 -5.36 -5.16 -7.41
C TYR A 37 -6.63 -4.35 -7.21
N TYR A 38 -6.56 -3.22 -6.48
CA TYR A 38 -7.70 -2.35 -6.28
C TYR A 38 -7.80 -1.21 -7.31
N TYR A 39 -6.81 -1.04 -8.20
CA TYR A 39 -6.78 0.09 -9.14
C TYR A 39 -7.90 0.04 -10.17
N ASP A 40 -8.38 -1.16 -10.52
CA ASP A 40 -9.46 -1.34 -11.49
C ASP A 40 -10.87 -1.14 -10.86
N GLY A 41 -10.95 -0.88 -9.55
CA GLY A 41 -12.20 -0.63 -8.84
C GLY A 41 -12.24 0.73 -8.15
N ASP A 42 -13.31 0.99 -7.40
CA ASP A 42 -13.58 2.32 -6.82
C ASP A 42 -12.89 2.56 -5.46
N MET A 43 -12.06 1.63 -4.98
CA MET A 43 -11.50 1.70 -3.62
C MET A 43 -10.24 2.57 -3.53
N ILE A 44 -9.28 2.40 -4.44
CA ILE A 44 -8.02 3.16 -4.43
C ILE A 44 -7.41 3.17 -5.84
N ALA A 45 -6.89 4.31 -6.26
CA ALA A 45 -6.17 4.46 -7.52
C ALA A 45 -4.76 5.02 -7.28
N LYS A 46 -3.81 4.71 -8.17
CA LYS A 46 -2.48 5.33 -8.15
C LYS A 46 -2.55 6.74 -8.71
N VAL A 47 -2.06 7.72 -7.95
CA VAL A 47 -1.80 9.05 -8.49
C VAL A 47 -0.60 8.97 -9.44
N SER A 48 -0.85 9.25 -10.74
CA SER A 48 0.20 9.21 -11.77
C SER A 48 1.29 10.24 -11.49
N GLY A 49 2.54 9.91 -11.82
CA GLY A 49 3.70 10.78 -11.61
C GLY A 49 4.16 10.95 -10.16
N LYS A 50 3.47 10.38 -9.16
CA LYS A 50 3.83 10.47 -7.74
C LYS A 50 4.34 9.14 -7.18
N ARG A 51 5.40 9.22 -6.36
CA ARG A 51 5.93 8.15 -5.51
C ARG A 51 5.85 8.51 -4.04
#